data_AF-A0A2R3INZ1-F1
#
_entry.id   AF-A0A2R3INZ1-F1
#
_cell.length_a   1.000
_cell.length_b   1.000
_cell.length_c   1.000
_cell.angle_alpha   90.00
_cell.angle_beta   90.00
_cell.angle_gamma   90.00
#
_symmetry.space_group_name_H-M   'P 1'
#
loop_
_entity.id
_entity.type
_entity.pdbx_description
1 polymer ?
#
loop_
_entity_poly.entity_id
_entity_poly.type
_entity_poly.pdbx_seq_one_letter_code
_entity_poly.pdbx_strand_id
1 'polypeptide(L)' 'MADPVYALVDCNSFYASCERVFRPDLLRTPIVVLSNNDLRGGNR' A
#
# COMPACT_ATOMS: atom_id res chain seq x y z
N MET A 1 18.86 17.17 -29.19
CA MET A 1 18.70 16.85 -27.75
C MET A 1 17.71 15.71 -27.69
N ALA A 2 18.02 14.59 -27.04
CA ALA A 2 17.10 13.46 -26.97
C ALA A 2 15.89 13.82 -26.10
N ASP A 3 14.70 13.36 -26.49
CA ASP A 3 13.48 13.58 -25.71
C ASP A 3 13.55 12.85 -24.36
N PRO A 4 13.02 13.43 -23.27
CA PRO A 4 13.03 12.78 -21.96
C PRO A 4 12.17 11.51 -21.95
N VAL A 5 12.71 10.43 -21.38
CA VAL A 5 11.96 9.19 -21.13
C VAL A 5 11.43 9.20 -19.70
N TYR A 6 10.12 8.98 -19.54
CA TYR A 6 9.47 8.87 -18.24
C TYR A 6 9.03 7.43 -18.00
N ALA A 7 9.08 7.00 -16.75
CA ALA A 7 8.56 5.71 -16.30
C ALA A 7 7.63 5.91 -15.10
N LEU A 8 6.53 5.17 -15.08
CA LEU A 8 5.64 5.07 -13.93
C LEU A 8 6.00 3.82 -13.13
N VAL A 9 6.30 4.01 -11.85
CA VAL A 9 6.56 2.92 -10.91
C VAL A 9 5.46 2.93 -9.87
N ASP A 10 4.75 1.81 -9.75
CA ASP A 10 3.69 1.61 -8.76
C ASP A 10 3.87 0.26 -8.05
N CYS A 11 3.39 0.17 -6.82
CA CYS A 11 3.52 -1.01 -5.98
C CYS A 11 2.15 -1.61 -5.66
N ASN A 12 2.02 -2.92 -5.90
CA ASN A 12 0.82 -3.67 -5.55
C ASN A 12 0.55 -3.60 -4.03
N SER A 13 -0.50 -2.87 -3.65
CA SER A 13 -0.92 -2.71 -2.24
C SER A 13 0.25 -2.35 -1.31
N PHE A 14 1.03 -1.32 -1.68
CA PHE A 14 2.34 -0.99 -1.09
C PHE A 14 2.46 -1.21 0.43
N TYR A 15 1.61 -0.56 1.23
CA TYR A 15 1.67 -0.70 2.70
C TYR A 15 1.46 -2.15 3.17
N ALA A 16 0.47 -2.86 2.63
CA ALA A 16 0.24 -4.26 2.98
C ALA A 16 1.37 -5.19 2.51
N SER A 17 2.01 -4.87 1.38
CA SER A 17 3.17 -5.61 0.88
C SER A 17 4.40 -5.39 1.77
N CYS A 18 4.64 -4.16 2.24
CA CYS A 18 5.70 -3.85 3.21
C CYS A 18 5.49 -4.58 4.54
N GLU A 19 4.26 -4.61 5.07
CA GLU A 19 3.98 -5.35 6.32
C GLU A 19 4.35 -6.83 6.20
N ARG A 20 4.05 -7.49 5.07
CA ARG A 20 4.39 -8.91 4.86
C ARG A 20 5.89 -9.19 4.82
N VAL A 21 6.72 -8.22 4.42
CA VAL A 21 8.19 -8.37 4.46
C VAL A 21 8.68 -8.53 5.90
N PHE A 22 8.10 -7.77 6.83
CA PHE A 22 8.50 -7.78 8.24
C PHE A 22 7.65 -8.74 9.11
N ARG A 23 6.50 -9.18 8.60
CA ARG A 23 5.56 -10.12 9.22
C ARG A 23 5.23 -11.28 8.25
N PRO A 24 6.17 -12.23 8.05
CA PRO A 24 6.00 -13.33 7.09
C PRO A 24 4.84 -14.27 7.45
N ASP A 25 4.38 -14.28 8.69
CA ASP A 25 3.18 -14.98 9.13
C ASP A 25 1.89 -14.48 8.43
N LEU A 26 1.92 -13.29 7.82
CA LEU A 26 0.78 -12.68 7.12
C LEU A 26 0.73 -12.99 5.61
N LEU A 27 1.63 -13.81 5.07
CA LEU A 27 1.72 -14.08 3.62
C LEU A 27 0.44 -14.68 3.02
N ARG A 28 -0.28 -15.50 3.79
CA ARG A 28 -1.54 -16.15 3.36
C ARG A 28 -2.76 -15.59 4.08
N THR A 29 -2.57 -14.47 4.79
CA THR A 29 -3.61 -13.82 5.57
C THR A 29 -4.09 -12.59 4.82
N PRO A 30 -5.42 -12.44 4.62
CA PRO A 30 -5.98 -11.18 4.16
C PRO A 30 -5.69 -10.08 5.19
N ILE A 31 -5.07 -8.98 4.77
CA ILE A 31 -4.75 -7.85 5.65
C ILE A 31 -5.15 -6.54 4.99
N VAL A 32 -5.46 -5.55 5.84
CA VAL A 32 -5.67 -4.16 5.47
C VAL A 32 -4.83 -3.29 6.38
N VAL A 33 -4.25 -2.21 5.84
CA VAL A 33 -3.54 -1.19 6.63
C VAL A 33 -4.45 0.02 6.72
N LEU A 34 -4.89 0.35 7.93
CA LEU A 34 -5.74 1.50 8.23
C LEU A 34 -5.19 2.23 9.45
N SER A 35 -5.47 3.52 9.52
CA SER A 35 -5.35 4.33 10.72
C SER A 35 -6.68 4.39 11.46
N ASN A 36 -6.63 4.79 12.73
CA ASN A 36 -7.84 5.03 13.53
C ASN A 36 -8.76 6.11 12.93
N ASN A 37 -8.22 7.00 12.09
CA ASN A 37 -8.99 8.08 11.48
C ASN A 37 -9.82 7.60 10.28
N ASP A 38 -9.41 6.52 9.62
CA ASP A 38 -10.11 5.98 8.44
C ASP A 38 -11.49 5.42 8.78
N LEU A 39 -11.74 5.11 10.06
CA LEU A 39 -13.02 4.64 10.57
C LEU A 39 -14.07 5.75 10.72
N ARG A 40 -13.68 7.03 10.59
CA ARG A 40 -14.60 8.17 10.68
C ARG A 40 -15.24 8.45 9.32
N GLY A 41 -16.04 7.51 8.84
CA GLY A 41 -16.79 7.65 7.59
C GLY A 41 -17.90 8.70 7.68
N GLY A 42 -17.80 9.75 6.86
CA GLY A 42 -18.91 10.30 6.06
C GLY A 42 -20.16 10.88 6.75
N ASN A 43 -20.13 11.25 8.04
CA ASN A 43 -21.24 12.03 8.63
C ASN A 43 -20.76 13.05 9.69
N ARG A 44 -19.66 13.72 9.38
CA ARG A 44 -19.35 15.05 9.91
C ARG A 44 -19.43 16.05 8.77
#